data_AF-A0ABC8TU59-F1
#
_entry.id   AF-A0ABC8TU59-F1
#
_cell.length_a   1.000
_cell.length_b   1.000
_cell.length_c   1.000
_cell.angle_alpha   90.00
_cell.angle_beta   90.00
_cell.angle_gamma   90.00
#
_symmetry.space_group_name_H-M   'P 1'
#
loop_
_entity.id
_entity.type
_entity.pdbx_description
1 polymer ?
#
loop_
_entity_poly.entity_id
_entity_poly.type
_entity_poly.pdbx_seq_one_letter_code
_entity_poly.pdbx_strand_id
1 'polypeptide(L)'
;MGSSFSLFCNMCTNRATVPSKPNLGDLPDSCVASILGYLDPPEICRLALLNRAFRGASSADFVWESKLPLNYGSVIERVFEDFPEKLCKRDVYARLCRLHSLDGGTKKVWLDKSTGRICLSIASNGLEITGIDDRRYWSRILTEESQFCSVAYLQQIWWFEVDGELEFPFPAGTYSLFFRLQLGRASKRFGRRVCNSEHVHGWDIKPVRFQLSTSDGQQAVSQCYLDEPGKWIHYHAGDFVVEDQNTPTKIKFSMTQIDCTHTKGGLCVDSVFVYPSEFKEGLKHF
;
A
#
# COMPACT_ATOMS: atom_id res chain seq x y z
N MET A 1 -31.20 67.04 -15.98
CA MET A 1 -30.78 67.50 -17.33
C MET A 1 -29.26 67.38 -17.37
N GLY A 2 -28.58 66.64 -18.22
CA GLY A 2 -28.99 65.77 -19.31
C GLY A 2 -27.88 64.76 -19.57
N SER A 3 -28.31 63.62 -20.11
CA SER A 3 -27.52 62.54 -20.71
C SER A 3 -26.58 63.06 -21.79
N SER A 4 -25.37 62.49 -21.86
CA SER A 4 -24.55 62.54 -23.07
C SER A 4 -24.40 61.13 -23.62
N PHE A 5 -25.09 60.91 -24.74
CA PHE A 5 -24.96 59.76 -25.61
C PHE A 5 -23.69 59.93 -26.45
N SER A 6 -22.84 58.92 -26.48
CA SER A 6 -21.87 58.75 -27.56
C SER A 6 -22.17 57.42 -28.26
N LEU A 7 -22.99 57.55 -29.31
CA LEU A 7 -23.12 56.59 -30.40
C LEU A 7 -21.77 56.48 -31.11
N PHE A 8 -21.16 55.30 -31.11
CA PHE A 8 -20.23 54.93 -32.17
C PHE A 8 -20.75 53.70 -32.88
N CYS A 9 -20.96 53.89 -34.18
CA CYS A 9 -21.62 53.01 -35.13
C CYS A 9 -21.07 51.59 -35.13
N ASN A 10 -22.02 50.66 -35.08
CA ASN A 10 -21.86 49.27 -35.42
C ASN A 10 -21.57 49.15 -36.92
N MET A 11 -20.30 49.04 -37.31
CA MET A 11 -19.91 48.57 -38.63
C MET A 11 -19.90 47.04 -38.57
N CYS A 12 -21.03 46.43 -38.94
CA CYS A 12 -21.17 45.01 -39.16
C CYS A 12 -20.30 44.58 -40.35
N THR A 13 -19.02 44.29 -40.11
CA THR A 13 -18.28 43.37 -40.97
C THR A 13 -18.77 41.96 -40.65
N ASN A 14 -19.71 41.47 -41.45
CA ASN A 14 -20.03 40.04 -41.56
C ASN A 14 -18.80 39.29 -42.10
N ARG A 15 -17.80 39.06 -41.25
CA ARG A 15 -16.94 37.89 -41.42
C ARG A 15 -17.78 36.72 -40.94
N ALA A 16 -18.24 35.90 -41.89
CA ALA A 16 -18.75 34.58 -41.57
C ALA A 16 -17.68 33.87 -40.72
N THR A 17 -17.94 33.74 -39.42
CA THR A 17 -17.13 32.93 -38.52
C THR A 17 -17.31 31.49 -39.01
N VAL A 18 -16.27 30.96 -39.66
CA VAL A 18 -16.18 29.51 -39.89
C VAL A 18 -16.40 28.86 -38.53
N PRO A 19 -17.40 27.97 -38.35
CA PRO A 19 -17.60 27.32 -37.07
C PRO A 19 -16.28 26.62 -36.72
N SER A 20 -15.69 27.04 -35.60
CA SER A 20 -14.47 26.41 -35.10
C SER A 20 -14.74 24.91 -34.99
N LYS A 21 -13.87 24.09 -35.57
CA LYS A 21 -14.01 22.63 -35.49
C LYS A 21 -14.20 22.25 -34.01
N PRO A 22 -15.20 21.41 -33.70
CA PRO A 22 -15.45 21.01 -32.32
C PRO A 22 -14.17 20.42 -31.75
N ASN A 23 -13.77 20.94 -30.60
CA ASN A 23 -12.57 20.52 -29.91
C ASN A 23 -12.94 19.75 -28.65
N LEU A 24 -11.95 19.07 -28.07
CA LEU A 24 -12.16 18.20 -26.90
C LEU A 24 -12.66 18.98 -25.65
N GLY A 25 -12.44 20.30 -25.60
CA GLY A 25 -12.95 21.18 -24.55
C GLY A 25 -14.40 21.62 -24.72
N ASP A 26 -15.04 21.31 -25.86
CA ASP A 26 -16.46 21.61 -26.11
C ASP A 26 -17.40 20.47 -25.63
N LEU A 27 -16.83 19.37 -25.13
CA LEU A 27 -17.61 18.25 -24.59
C LEU A 27 -18.30 18.63 -23.28
N PRO A 28 -19.57 18.19 -23.05
CA PRO A 28 -20.22 18.35 -21.76
C PRO A 28 -19.46 17.66 -20.63
N ASP A 29 -19.40 18.29 -19.47
CA ASP A 29 -18.69 17.76 -18.29
C ASP A 29 -19.16 16.35 -17.91
N SER A 30 -20.45 16.05 -18.07
CA SER A 30 -21.01 14.73 -17.80
C SER A 30 -20.42 13.65 -18.71
N CYS A 31 -20.27 13.92 -20.01
CA CYS A 31 -19.66 12.99 -20.97
C CYS A 31 -18.19 12.74 -20.64
N VAL A 32 -17.44 13.81 -20.36
CA VAL A 32 -16.02 13.69 -19.97
C VAL A 32 -15.89 12.90 -18.68
N ALA A 33 -16.71 13.20 -17.67
CA ALA A 33 -16.65 12.53 -16.39
C ALA A 33 -17.00 11.03 -16.52
N SER A 34 -17.96 10.67 -17.38
CA SER A 34 -18.25 9.25 -17.66
C SER A 34 -17.05 8.52 -18.24
N ILE A 35 -16.28 9.15 -19.14
CA ILE A 35 -15.03 8.58 -19.67
C ILE A 35 -13.99 8.45 -18.55
N LEU A 36 -13.80 9.50 -17.74
CA LEU A 36 -12.84 9.51 -16.63
C LEU A 36 -13.14 8.41 -15.60
N GLY A 37 -14.40 8.05 -15.39
CA GLY A 37 -14.80 6.95 -14.51
C GLY A 37 -14.20 5.59 -14.87
N TYR A 38 -13.79 5.38 -16.12
CA TYR A 38 -13.15 4.13 -16.57
C TYR A 38 -11.61 4.15 -16.50
N LEU A 39 -11.01 5.29 -16.16
CA LEU A 39 -9.55 5.46 -16.14
C LEU A 39 -8.96 5.31 -14.75
N ASP A 40 -7.68 5.02 -14.64
CA ASP A 40 -7.04 4.95 -13.34
C ASP A 40 -6.81 6.36 -12.75
N PRO A 41 -6.80 6.52 -11.42
CA PRO A 41 -6.62 7.81 -10.77
C PRO A 41 -5.40 8.63 -11.24
N PRO A 42 -4.22 8.04 -11.52
CA PRO A 42 -3.11 8.78 -12.12
C PRO A 42 -3.42 9.33 -13.52
N GLU A 43 -4.18 8.60 -14.33
CA GLU A 43 -4.59 9.02 -15.67
C GLU A 43 -5.63 10.14 -15.59
N ILE A 44 -6.61 10.03 -14.68
CA ILE A 44 -7.58 11.09 -14.40
C ILE A 44 -6.84 12.39 -14.04
N CYS A 45 -5.85 12.32 -13.14
CA CYS A 45 -5.03 13.45 -12.75
C CYS A 45 -4.26 14.06 -13.93
N ARG A 46 -3.71 13.24 -14.83
CA ARG A 46 -3.00 13.73 -16.04
C ARG A 46 -3.96 14.43 -17.01
N LEU A 47 -5.12 13.83 -17.26
CA LEU A 47 -6.10 14.40 -18.19
C LEU A 47 -6.73 15.70 -17.66
N ALA A 48 -6.89 15.83 -16.34
CA ALA A 48 -7.33 17.07 -15.69
C ALA A 48 -6.43 18.30 -16.00
N LEU A 49 -5.19 18.07 -16.42
CA LEU A 49 -4.24 19.13 -16.79
C LEU A 49 -4.43 19.64 -18.22
N LEU A 50 -5.11 18.90 -19.10
CA LEU A 50 -5.17 19.19 -20.53
C LEU A 50 -6.02 20.43 -20.86
N ASN A 51 -7.22 20.54 -20.28
CA ASN A 51 -8.13 21.67 -20.53
C ASN A 51 -9.12 21.87 -19.36
N ARG A 52 -9.94 22.92 -19.46
CA ARG A 52 -10.91 23.29 -18.41
C ARG A 52 -12.05 22.27 -18.24
N ALA A 53 -12.56 21.70 -19.32
CA ALA A 53 -13.63 20.70 -19.26
C ALA A 53 -13.15 19.44 -18.51
N PHE A 54 -11.97 18.92 -18.86
CA PHE A 54 -11.37 17.78 -18.17
C PHE A 54 -11.06 18.08 -16.70
N ARG A 55 -10.58 19.29 -16.41
CA ARG A 55 -10.35 19.73 -15.03
C ARG A 55 -11.64 19.74 -14.20
N GLY A 56 -12.70 20.33 -14.74
CA GLY A 56 -14.01 20.39 -14.10
C GLY A 56 -14.59 18.98 -13.87
N ALA A 57 -14.68 18.21 -14.95
CA ALA A 57 -15.17 16.83 -14.94
C ALA A 57 -14.39 15.91 -13.99
N SER A 58 -13.06 16.05 -13.93
CA SER A 58 -12.22 15.26 -13.01
C SER A 58 -12.48 15.53 -11.53
N SER A 59 -13.18 16.62 -11.18
CA SER A 59 -13.52 16.93 -9.80
C SER A 59 -14.90 16.39 -9.39
N ALA A 60 -15.62 15.71 -10.27
CA ALA A 60 -16.93 15.16 -9.99
C ALA A 60 -16.85 13.98 -8.99
N ASP A 61 -17.73 13.99 -7.99
CA ASP A 61 -17.70 12.99 -6.92
C ASP A 61 -17.92 11.56 -7.41
N PHE A 62 -18.80 11.35 -8.38
CA PHE A 62 -19.08 10.01 -8.91
C PHE A 62 -17.83 9.36 -9.53
N VAL A 63 -16.92 10.16 -10.11
CA VAL A 63 -15.67 9.65 -10.70
C VAL A 63 -14.82 9.03 -9.59
N TRP A 64 -14.64 9.73 -8.48
CA TRP A 64 -13.80 9.27 -7.37
C TRP A 64 -14.49 8.26 -6.46
N GLU A 65 -15.81 8.31 -6.34
CA GLU A 65 -16.60 7.30 -5.64
C GLU A 65 -16.43 5.93 -6.31
N SER A 66 -16.37 5.87 -7.65
CA SER A 66 -16.08 4.63 -8.37
C SER A 66 -14.68 4.06 -8.12
N LYS A 67 -13.75 4.87 -7.61
CA LYS A 67 -12.36 4.48 -7.30
C LYS A 67 -12.15 4.14 -5.83
N LEU A 68 -13.12 4.47 -4.97
CA LEU A 68 -13.06 4.11 -3.56
C LEU A 68 -13.55 2.66 -3.37
N PRO A 69 -12.98 1.91 -2.42
CA PRO A 69 -13.54 0.60 -2.06
C PRO A 69 -14.96 0.75 -1.53
N LEU A 70 -15.88 -0.17 -1.83
CA LEU A 70 -17.30 -0.01 -1.45
C LEU A 70 -17.51 0.21 0.06
N ASN A 71 -16.69 -0.43 0.90
CA ASN A 71 -16.70 -0.28 2.36
C ASN A 71 -15.76 0.83 2.89
N TYR A 72 -15.42 1.84 2.07
CA TYR A 72 -14.53 2.93 2.48
C TYR A 72 -14.98 3.65 3.76
N GLY A 73 -16.29 3.66 4.07
CA GLY A 73 -16.82 4.18 5.33
C GLY A 73 -16.24 3.47 6.56
N SER A 74 -16.32 2.13 6.59
CA SER A 74 -15.76 1.31 7.66
C SER A 74 -14.23 1.41 7.73
N VAL A 75 -13.57 1.57 6.58
CA VAL A 75 -12.12 1.86 6.53
C VAL A 75 -11.82 3.20 7.19
N ILE A 76 -12.58 4.25 6.88
CA ILE A 76 -12.38 5.58 7.48
C ILE A 76 -12.57 5.50 8.99
N GLU A 77 -13.64 4.86 9.47
CA GLU A 77 -13.91 4.67 10.90
C GLU A 77 -12.79 3.91 11.61
N ARG A 78 -12.17 2.92 10.95
CA ARG A 78 -11.05 2.16 11.53
C ARG A 78 -9.74 2.96 11.58
N VAL A 79 -9.53 3.85 10.61
CA VAL A 79 -8.24 4.53 10.37
C VAL A 79 -8.17 5.92 10.99
N PHE A 80 -9.29 6.62 11.12
CA PHE A 80 -9.35 7.98 11.61
C PHE A 80 -10.26 8.06 12.84
N GLU A 81 -9.75 8.68 13.92
CA GLU A 81 -10.57 9.04 15.08
C GLU A 81 -11.52 10.20 14.75
N ASP A 82 -11.00 11.23 14.07
CA ASP A 82 -11.77 12.38 13.59
C ASP A 82 -11.61 12.54 12.07
N PHE A 83 -12.67 12.26 11.32
CA PHE A 83 -12.72 12.46 9.88
C PHE A 83 -13.69 13.60 9.50
N PRO A 84 -13.28 14.59 8.68
CA PRO A 84 -14.17 15.69 8.33
C PRO A 84 -15.39 15.20 7.53
N GLU A 85 -16.59 15.60 7.96
CA GLU A 85 -17.86 15.14 7.40
C GLU A 85 -18.13 15.62 5.97
N LYS A 86 -17.50 16.72 5.53
CA LYS A 86 -17.78 17.39 4.24
C LYS A 86 -16.56 17.44 3.34
N LEU A 87 -16.05 16.28 2.95
CA LEU A 87 -15.03 16.17 1.91
C LEU A 87 -15.64 15.67 0.61
N CYS A 88 -15.21 16.23 -0.52
CA CYS A 88 -15.48 15.63 -1.82
C CYS A 88 -14.76 14.27 -1.91
N LYS A 89 -15.28 13.36 -2.73
CA LYS A 89 -14.78 11.98 -2.84
C LYS A 89 -13.32 11.92 -3.29
N ARG A 90 -12.89 12.88 -4.11
CA ARG A 90 -11.48 13.04 -4.48
C ARG A 90 -10.59 13.27 -3.27
N ASP A 91 -10.99 14.14 -2.36
CA ASP A 91 -10.19 14.50 -1.20
C ASP A 91 -10.17 13.34 -0.19
N VAL A 92 -11.27 12.59 -0.08
CA VAL A 92 -11.32 11.32 0.67
C VAL A 92 -10.30 10.33 0.10
N TYR A 93 -10.32 10.09 -1.21
CA TYR A 93 -9.37 9.21 -1.90
C TYR A 93 -7.92 9.66 -1.67
N ALA A 94 -7.62 10.94 -1.89
CA ALA A 94 -6.29 11.50 -1.71
C ALA A 94 -5.78 11.38 -0.26
N ARG A 95 -6.68 11.48 0.73
CA ARG A 95 -6.35 11.31 2.13
C ARG A 95 -6.09 9.85 2.48
N LEU A 96 -6.91 8.92 2.00
CA LEU A 96 -6.70 7.47 2.18
C LEU A 96 -5.41 6.97 1.50
N CYS A 97 -4.97 7.62 0.42
CA CYS A 97 -3.68 7.32 -0.22
C CYS A 97 -2.44 7.70 0.62
N ARG A 98 -2.61 8.48 1.70
CA ARG A 98 -1.51 8.77 2.64
C ARG A 98 -1.32 7.57 3.56
N LEU A 99 -0.11 7.46 4.09
CA LEU A 99 0.24 6.41 5.03
C LEU A 99 -0.28 6.77 6.42
N HIS A 100 -1.18 5.95 6.96
CA HIS A 100 -1.77 6.15 8.29
C HIS A 100 -1.30 5.07 9.24
N SER A 101 -0.94 5.47 10.45
CA SER A 101 -0.49 4.57 11.51
C SER A 101 -1.67 4.05 12.32
N LEU A 102 -1.67 2.76 12.63
CA LEU A 102 -2.65 2.11 13.52
C LEU A 102 -1.91 1.45 14.70
N ASP A 103 -2.67 1.10 15.74
CA ASP A 103 -2.22 0.29 16.88
C ASP A 103 -0.88 0.78 17.48
N GLY A 104 -0.84 2.06 17.84
CA GLY A 104 0.35 2.69 18.41
C GLY A 104 1.53 2.85 17.43
N GLY A 105 1.27 2.77 16.12
CA GLY A 105 2.28 2.91 15.07
C GLY A 105 2.97 1.59 14.67
N THR A 106 2.50 0.46 15.20
CA THR A 106 3.00 -0.87 14.83
C THR A 106 2.47 -1.34 13.49
N LYS A 107 1.33 -0.80 13.05
CA LYS A 107 0.72 -1.11 11.75
C LYS A 107 0.56 0.17 10.94
N LYS A 108 0.60 0.05 9.62
CA LYS A 108 0.34 1.16 8.70
C LYS A 108 -0.56 0.73 7.57
N VAL A 109 -1.49 1.60 7.20
CA VAL A 109 -2.49 1.35 6.16
C VAL A 109 -2.55 2.52 5.18
N TRP A 110 -2.79 2.21 3.92
CA TRP A 110 -2.98 3.20 2.86
C TRP A 110 -3.76 2.60 1.69
N LEU A 111 -4.30 3.47 0.86
CA LEU A 111 -4.84 3.10 -0.44
C LEU A 111 -3.74 3.17 -1.50
N ASP A 112 -3.59 2.15 -2.33
CA ASP A 112 -2.72 2.26 -3.49
C ASP A 112 -3.26 3.35 -4.44
N LYS A 113 -2.37 4.24 -4.86
CA LYS A 113 -2.74 5.43 -5.63
C LYS A 113 -3.28 5.09 -7.01
N SER A 114 -2.84 3.97 -7.59
CA SER A 114 -3.17 3.58 -8.95
C SER A 114 -4.41 2.70 -8.99
N THR A 115 -4.52 1.74 -8.08
CA THR A 115 -5.62 0.76 -8.12
C THR A 115 -6.78 1.11 -7.19
N GLY A 116 -6.61 2.04 -6.25
CA GLY A 116 -7.65 2.34 -5.26
C GLY A 116 -7.90 1.18 -4.29
N ARG A 117 -6.93 0.28 -4.12
CA ARG A 117 -7.05 -0.89 -3.26
C ARG A 117 -6.31 -0.71 -1.94
N ILE A 118 -6.83 -1.29 -0.87
CA ILE A 118 -6.23 -1.16 0.47
C ILE A 118 -4.98 -2.02 0.58
N CYS A 119 -3.92 -1.41 1.10
CA CYS A 119 -2.66 -2.03 1.44
C CYS A 119 -2.38 -1.83 2.93
N LEU A 120 -1.76 -2.82 3.57
CA LEU A 120 -1.44 -2.77 4.99
C LEU A 120 -0.04 -3.35 5.23
N SER A 121 0.66 -2.81 6.23
CA SER A 121 1.92 -3.35 6.72
C SER A 121 1.97 -3.39 8.25
N ILE A 122 2.70 -4.36 8.79
CA ILE A 122 2.89 -4.59 10.22
C ILE A 122 4.39 -4.61 10.49
N ALA A 123 4.88 -3.71 11.33
CA ALA A 123 6.29 -3.63 11.71
C ALA A 123 6.72 -4.86 12.49
N SER A 124 8.03 -5.15 12.51
CA SER A 124 8.61 -6.19 13.36
C SER A 124 8.25 -6.06 14.85
N ASN A 125 8.01 -4.83 15.35
CA ASN A 125 7.59 -4.61 16.75
C ASN A 125 6.10 -4.89 17.00
N GLY A 126 5.31 -5.04 15.95
CA GLY A 126 3.91 -5.46 16.03
C GLY A 126 3.73 -6.97 15.85
N LEU A 127 4.84 -7.72 15.73
CA LEU A 127 4.87 -9.17 15.60
C LEU A 127 5.24 -9.81 16.93
N GLU A 128 4.76 -11.02 17.14
CA GLU A 128 5.15 -11.87 18.26
C GLU A 128 6.36 -12.71 17.83
N ILE A 129 7.55 -12.30 18.28
CA ILE A 129 8.82 -12.94 17.89
C ILE A 129 9.39 -13.68 19.09
N THR A 130 9.61 -14.99 18.95
CA THR A 130 10.13 -15.83 20.03
C THR A 130 11.51 -15.35 20.48
N GLY A 131 11.61 -14.99 21.77
CA GLY A 131 12.84 -14.55 22.41
C GLY A 131 13.26 -13.11 22.09
N ILE A 132 12.39 -12.27 21.50
CA ILE A 132 12.70 -10.90 21.07
C ILE A 132 13.26 -9.99 22.17
N ASP A 133 12.87 -10.22 23.42
CA ASP A 133 13.34 -9.46 24.58
C ASP A 133 14.75 -9.83 25.02
N ASP A 134 15.25 -11.00 24.61
CA ASP A 134 16.60 -11.45 24.92
C ASP A 134 17.62 -10.90 23.92
N ARG A 135 18.42 -9.96 24.40
CA ARG A 135 19.49 -9.31 23.62
C ARG A 135 20.60 -10.25 23.15
N ARG A 136 20.64 -11.49 23.62
CA ARG A 136 21.56 -12.54 23.12
C ARG A 136 21.07 -13.12 21.79
N TYR A 137 19.76 -13.12 21.56
CA TYR A 137 19.16 -13.67 20.35
C TYR A 137 18.83 -12.56 19.36
N TRP A 138 18.29 -11.45 19.85
CA TRP A 138 17.77 -10.38 19.00
C TRP A 138 18.38 -9.03 19.32
N SER A 139 18.41 -8.16 18.32
CA SER A 139 18.72 -6.74 18.50
C SER A 139 17.84 -5.92 17.59
N ARG A 140 17.55 -4.68 18.00
CA ARG A 140 16.78 -3.75 17.19
C ARG A 140 17.72 -2.81 16.46
N ILE A 141 17.57 -2.72 15.14
CA ILE A 141 18.42 -1.88 14.28
C ILE A 141 17.58 -0.76 13.70
N LEU A 142 18.03 0.48 13.90
CA LEU A 142 17.45 1.65 13.23
C LEU A 142 17.93 1.71 11.79
N THR A 143 17.01 1.86 10.85
CA THR A 143 17.32 1.92 9.42
C THR A 143 16.30 2.76 8.67
N GLU A 144 16.78 3.58 7.73
CA GLU A 144 15.93 4.34 6.81
C GLU A 144 15.35 3.47 5.69
N GLU A 145 15.82 2.23 5.54
CA GLU A 145 15.33 1.28 4.53
C GLU A 145 14.00 0.61 4.93
N SER A 146 13.53 0.88 6.15
CA SER A 146 12.25 0.43 6.71
C SER A 146 11.27 1.58 6.78
N GLN A 147 10.00 1.33 6.43
CA GLN A 147 8.93 2.31 6.62
C GLN A 147 8.68 2.63 8.10
N PHE A 148 9.13 1.77 9.02
CA PHE A 148 8.99 1.92 10.47
C PHE A 148 10.28 2.39 11.14
N CYS A 149 11.28 2.80 10.34
CA CYS A 149 12.60 3.25 10.78
C CYS A 149 13.39 2.23 11.63
N SER A 150 12.93 0.99 11.70
CA SER A 150 13.45 -0.02 12.62
C SER A 150 13.12 -1.43 12.17
N VAL A 151 14.08 -2.34 12.34
CA VAL A 151 13.93 -3.77 12.05
C VAL A 151 14.44 -4.62 13.21
N ALA A 152 13.95 -5.86 13.32
CA ALA A 152 14.47 -6.86 14.25
C ALA A 152 15.57 -7.66 13.58
N TYR A 153 16.75 -7.73 14.20
CA TYR A 153 17.90 -8.48 13.71
C TYR A 153 18.20 -9.66 14.61
N LEU A 154 18.18 -10.85 14.02
CA LEU A 154 18.52 -12.09 14.67
C LEU A 154 20.04 -12.26 14.70
N GLN A 155 20.62 -12.31 15.90
CA GLN A 155 22.02 -12.66 16.12
C GLN A 155 22.21 -14.16 15.93
N GLN A 156 21.51 -14.96 16.74
CA GLN A 156 21.57 -16.42 16.69
C GLN A 156 20.37 -17.06 17.41
N ILE A 157 19.79 -18.14 16.90
CA ILE A 157 18.78 -18.97 17.59
C ILE A 157 18.79 -20.41 17.09
N TRP A 158 18.23 -21.33 17.88
CA TRP A 158 17.99 -22.72 17.45
C TRP A 158 16.58 -22.88 16.89
N TRP A 159 15.57 -22.45 17.65
CA TRP A 159 14.16 -22.48 17.28
C TRP A 159 13.74 -21.12 16.76
N PHE A 160 13.36 -21.02 15.49
CA PHE A 160 12.90 -19.76 14.90
C PHE A 160 11.39 -19.76 14.69
N GLU A 161 10.72 -18.74 15.22
CA GLU A 161 9.27 -18.56 15.15
C GLU A 161 8.92 -17.07 15.26
N VAL A 162 8.12 -16.61 14.31
CA VAL A 162 7.57 -15.26 14.22
C VAL A 162 6.10 -15.38 13.86
N ASP A 163 5.24 -14.87 14.73
CA ASP A 163 3.79 -14.90 14.58
C ASP A 163 3.22 -13.49 14.48
N GLY A 164 2.02 -13.39 13.92
CA GLY A 164 1.28 -12.16 13.91
C GLY A 164 -0.21 -12.38 13.70
N GLU A 165 -0.97 -11.42 14.21
CA GLU A 165 -2.42 -11.37 14.06
C GLU A 165 -2.83 -9.98 13.56
N LEU A 166 -3.83 -9.97 12.69
CA LEU A 166 -4.40 -8.77 12.10
C LEU A 166 -5.91 -8.90 12.04
N GLU A 167 -6.60 -7.87 12.52
CA GLU A 167 -8.03 -7.70 12.32
C GLU A 167 -8.28 -6.36 11.61
N PHE A 168 -8.85 -6.40 10.40
CA PHE A 168 -9.07 -5.20 9.60
C PHE A 168 -10.28 -5.37 8.65
N PRO A 169 -11.11 -4.33 8.44
CA PRO A 169 -12.24 -4.37 7.50
C PRO A 169 -11.76 -4.25 6.05
N PHE A 170 -11.11 -5.29 5.55
CA PHE A 170 -10.65 -5.32 4.16
C PHE A 170 -11.85 -5.24 3.19
N PRO A 171 -11.77 -4.44 2.12
CA PRO A 171 -12.72 -4.52 1.03
C PRO A 171 -12.69 -5.89 0.35
N ALA A 172 -13.76 -6.29 -0.35
CA ALA A 172 -13.78 -7.59 -1.01
C ALA A 172 -12.73 -7.65 -2.12
N GLY A 173 -12.10 -8.80 -2.24
CA GLY A 173 -11.03 -9.05 -3.20
C GLY A 173 -10.07 -10.12 -2.71
N THR A 174 -9.07 -10.41 -3.54
CA THR A 174 -8.01 -11.35 -3.22
C THR A 174 -6.78 -10.59 -2.77
N TYR A 175 -6.21 -11.03 -1.64
CA TYR A 175 -5.04 -10.44 -1.03
C TYR A 175 -3.95 -11.50 -0.85
N SER A 176 -2.72 -11.03 -0.83
CA SER A 176 -1.50 -11.80 -0.65
C SER A 176 -0.72 -11.25 0.52
N LEU A 177 -0.24 -12.14 1.39
CA LEU A 177 0.59 -11.80 2.53
C LEU A 177 2.07 -12.07 2.22
N PHE A 178 2.94 -11.13 2.57
CA PHE A 178 4.38 -11.22 2.35
C PHE A 178 5.17 -10.84 3.60
N PHE A 179 6.27 -11.56 3.87
CA PHE A 179 7.27 -11.15 4.84
C PHE A 179 8.40 -10.43 4.12
N ARG A 180 8.71 -9.20 4.52
CA ARG A 180 9.87 -8.46 4.02
C ARG A 180 11.08 -8.76 4.90
N LEU A 181 12.03 -9.51 4.34
CA LEU A 181 13.18 -10.03 5.05
C LEU A 181 14.48 -9.66 4.33
N GLN A 182 15.59 -9.62 5.06
CA GLN A 182 16.92 -9.50 4.48
C GLN A 182 17.88 -10.40 5.25
N LEU A 183 18.70 -11.17 4.52
CA LEU A 183 19.85 -11.83 5.10
C LEU A 183 21.05 -10.88 5.14
N GLY A 184 21.68 -10.80 6.31
CA GLY A 184 22.78 -9.91 6.63
C GLY A 184 22.33 -8.58 7.25
N ARG A 185 23.30 -7.84 7.78
CA ARG A 185 23.08 -6.56 8.45
C ARG A 185 23.39 -5.40 7.51
N ALA A 186 22.37 -4.62 7.15
CA ALA A 186 22.57 -3.39 6.39
C ALA A 186 23.30 -2.32 7.22
N SER A 187 24.21 -1.60 6.58
CA SER A 187 24.96 -0.48 7.15
C SER A 187 25.31 0.54 6.07
N LYS A 188 25.61 1.78 6.47
CA LYS A 188 26.14 2.81 5.56
C LYS A 188 27.64 2.95 5.80
N ARG A 189 28.45 2.81 4.75
CA ARG A 189 29.90 3.08 4.79
C ARG A 189 30.23 4.11 3.71
N PHE A 190 30.75 5.27 4.12
CA PHE A 190 31.04 6.40 3.22
C PHE A 190 29.82 6.81 2.34
N GLY A 191 28.62 6.81 2.92
CA GLY A 191 27.38 7.15 2.20
C GLY A 191 26.86 6.07 1.25
N ARG A 192 27.58 4.96 1.07
CA ARG A 192 27.13 3.81 0.27
C ARG A 192 26.49 2.75 1.16
N ARG A 193 25.43 2.11 0.65
CA ARG A 193 24.81 0.94 1.27
C ARG A 193 25.76 -0.25 1.20
N VAL A 194 26.04 -0.86 2.34
CA VAL A 194 26.85 -2.08 2.47
C VAL A 194 26.08 -3.08 3.34
N CYS A 195 26.11 -4.36 2.99
CA CYS A 195 25.55 -5.42 3.83
C CYS A 195 26.67 -6.29 4.37
N ASN A 196 26.70 -6.49 5.69
CA ASN A 196 27.57 -7.47 6.32
C ASN A 196 26.82 -8.81 6.43
N SER A 197 27.31 -9.84 5.74
CA SER A 197 26.77 -11.20 5.76
C SER A 197 27.56 -12.18 6.63
N GLU A 198 28.59 -11.74 7.37
CA GLU A 198 29.48 -12.60 8.18
C GLU A 198 28.74 -13.46 9.22
N HIS A 199 27.59 -12.97 9.71
CA HIS A 199 26.78 -13.67 10.71
C HIS A 199 25.61 -14.48 10.11
N VAL A 200 25.47 -14.53 8.79
CA VAL A 200 24.41 -15.29 8.11
C VAL A 200 24.78 -16.77 8.11
N HIS A 201 23.95 -17.61 8.70
CA HIS A 201 24.15 -19.07 8.73
C HIS A 201 22.84 -19.81 9.01
N GLY A 202 22.75 -21.08 8.60
CA GLY A 202 21.69 -22.04 8.97
C GLY A 202 20.39 -21.97 8.17
N TRP A 203 20.15 -20.91 7.41
CA TRP A 203 18.92 -20.71 6.63
C TRP A 203 18.81 -21.58 5.37
N ASP A 204 19.93 -22.11 4.90
CA ASP A 204 20.06 -22.98 3.73
C ASP A 204 19.86 -24.47 4.04
N ILE A 205 19.84 -24.85 5.32
CA ILE A 205 19.76 -26.26 5.74
C ILE A 205 18.34 -26.82 5.62
N LYS A 206 17.32 -26.01 5.94
CA LYS A 206 15.91 -26.36 5.80
C LYS A 206 15.11 -25.14 5.33
N PRO A 207 14.02 -25.35 4.58
CA PRO A 207 13.19 -24.24 4.14
C PRO A 207 12.44 -23.65 5.33
N VAL A 208 12.27 -22.33 5.31
CA VAL A 208 11.37 -21.61 6.21
C VAL A 208 9.95 -21.90 5.77
N ARG A 209 9.08 -22.20 6.74
CA ARG A 209 7.65 -22.44 6.53
C ARG A 209 6.87 -21.19 6.87
N PHE A 210 6.06 -20.74 5.93
CA PHE A 210 5.08 -19.68 6.14
C PHE A 210 3.69 -20.29 6.21
N GLN A 211 2.88 -19.80 7.13
CA GLN A 211 1.49 -20.24 7.28
C GLN A 211 0.59 -19.03 7.42
N LEU A 212 -0.64 -19.19 6.93
CA LEU A 212 -1.70 -18.19 6.96
C LEU A 212 -3.00 -18.92 7.29
N SER A 213 -3.79 -18.37 8.21
CA SER A 213 -5.17 -18.78 8.43
C SER A 213 -6.07 -17.57 8.65
N THR A 214 -7.34 -17.69 8.27
CA THR A 214 -8.35 -16.64 8.41
C THR A 214 -9.52 -17.13 9.26
N SER A 215 -10.31 -16.22 9.83
CA SER A 215 -11.45 -16.56 10.69
C SER A 215 -12.58 -17.33 10.00
N ASP A 216 -12.69 -17.21 8.68
CA ASP A 216 -13.64 -17.95 7.84
C ASP A 216 -13.11 -19.33 7.39
N GLY A 217 -11.92 -19.72 7.86
CA GLY A 217 -11.38 -21.07 7.71
C GLY A 217 -10.45 -21.27 6.51
N GLN A 218 -10.10 -20.23 5.76
CA GLN A 218 -9.09 -20.35 4.70
C GLN A 218 -7.71 -20.60 5.32
N GLN A 219 -6.90 -21.39 4.63
CA GLN A 219 -5.53 -21.70 5.04
C GLN A 219 -4.60 -21.72 3.84
N ALA A 220 -3.39 -21.20 4.01
CA ALA A 220 -2.33 -21.32 3.04
C ALA A 220 -1.02 -21.65 3.75
N VAL A 221 -0.21 -22.48 3.09
CA VAL A 221 1.13 -22.85 3.55
C VAL A 221 2.08 -22.76 2.37
N SER A 222 3.22 -22.13 2.59
CA SER A 222 4.31 -22.07 1.60
C SER A 222 5.65 -22.30 2.28
N GLN A 223 6.64 -22.72 1.50
CA GLN A 223 7.98 -23.01 1.98
C GLN A 223 9.01 -22.54 0.96
N CYS A 224 10.08 -21.90 1.43
CA CYS A 224 11.22 -21.55 0.60
C CYS A 224 12.49 -21.44 1.44
N TYR A 225 13.64 -21.49 0.77
CA TYR A 225 14.93 -21.20 1.39
C TYR A 225 15.17 -19.69 1.45
N LEU A 226 15.95 -19.24 2.43
CA LEU A 226 16.50 -17.89 2.45
C LEU A 226 17.99 -18.02 2.08
N ASP A 227 18.35 -17.60 0.86
CA ASP A 227 19.67 -17.84 0.26
C ASP A 227 20.31 -16.60 -0.37
N GLU A 228 19.57 -15.49 -0.47
CA GLU A 228 20.04 -14.23 -1.07
C GLU A 228 20.44 -13.17 -0.01
N PRO A 229 21.72 -13.13 0.43
CA PRO A 229 22.19 -12.09 1.33
C PRO A 229 22.27 -10.72 0.65
N GLY A 230 22.07 -9.67 1.44
CA GLY A 230 22.28 -8.29 1.01
C GLY A 230 21.09 -7.61 0.34
N LYS A 231 20.01 -8.33 0.06
CA LYS A 231 18.79 -7.77 -0.55
C LYS A 231 17.60 -7.86 0.39
N TRP A 232 16.69 -6.90 0.28
CA TRP A 232 15.36 -7.00 0.88
C TRP A 232 14.48 -7.78 -0.09
N ILE A 233 13.82 -8.83 0.40
CA ILE A 233 12.98 -9.70 -0.43
C ILE A 233 11.61 -9.84 0.25
N HIS A 234 10.56 -9.80 -0.58
CA HIS A 234 9.19 -10.05 -0.16
C HIS A 234 8.86 -11.54 -0.34
N TYR A 235 8.99 -12.30 0.73
CA TYR A 235 8.67 -13.73 0.75
C TYR A 235 7.16 -13.92 0.85
N HIS A 236 6.57 -14.52 -0.18
CA HIS A 236 5.13 -14.81 -0.24
C HIS A 236 4.77 -15.90 0.78
N ALA A 237 3.83 -15.59 1.67
CA ALA A 237 3.34 -16.54 2.67
C ALA A 237 2.10 -17.30 2.20
N GLY A 238 1.15 -16.60 1.58
CA GLY A 238 -0.13 -17.16 1.18
C GLY A 238 -1.07 -16.11 0.61
N ASP A 239 -2.13 -16.60 -0.04
CA ASP A 239 -3.21 -15.80 -0.60
C ASP A 239 -4.51 -16.09 0.18
N PHE A 240 -5.38 -15.09 0.32
CA PHE A 240 -6.69 -15.22 0.94
C PHE A 240 -7.72 -14.32 0.24
N VAL A 241 -8.99 -14.69 0.33
CA VAL A 241 -10.11 -13.95 -0.28
C VAL A 241 -10.94 -13.29 0.80
N VAL A 242 -11.39 -12.07 0.56
CA VAL A 242 -12.38 -11.40 1.40
C VAL A 242 -13.68 -11.34 0.60
N GLU A 243 -14.70 -12.07 1.04
CA GLU A 243 -16.01 -12.10 0.40
C GLU A 243 -16.97 -11.07 1.01
N ASP A 244 -17.10 -11.08 2.34
CA ASP A 244 -17.93 -10.14 3.09
C ASP A 244 -17.13 -8.90 3.50
N GLN A 245 -17.61 -7.72 3.09
CA GLN A 245 -16.97 -6.43 3.39
C GLN A 245 -17.47 -5.80 4.70
N ASN A 246 -18.53 -6.37 5.29
CA ASN A 246 -19.19 -5.82 6.47
C ASN A 246 -18.58 -6.34 7.79
N THR A 247 -17.82 -7.43 7.73
CA THR A 247 -17.16 -8.02 8.88
C THR A 247 -15.64 -7.85 8.79
N PRO A 248 -14.96 -7.41 9.86
CA PRO A 248 -13.51 -7.37 9.87
C PRO A 248 -12.92 -8.76 9.65
N THR A 249 -11.97 -8.86 8.72
CA THR A 249 -11.25 -10.10 8.46
C THR A 249 -10.17 -10.27 9.53
N LYS A 250 -10.22 -11.38 10.26
CA LYS A 250 -9.15 -11.79 11.18
C LYS A 250 -8.22 -12.75 10.48
N ILE A 251 -6.93 -12.44 10.55
CA ILE A 251 -5.86 -13.15 9.87
C ILE A 251 -4.79 -13.48 10.90
N LYS A 252 -4.40 -14.75 10.96
CA LYS A 252 -3.23 -15.22 11.69
C LYS A 252 -2.20 -15.72 10.72
N PHE A 253 -0.95 -15.39 10.94
CA PHE A 253 0.13 -15.83 10.07
C PHE A 253 1.38 -16.11 10.89
N SER A 254 2.22 -17.00 10.36
CA SER A 254 3.46 -17.37 11.01
C SER A 254 4.58 -17.61 9.98
N MET A 255 5.81 -17.43 10.43
CA MET A 255 7.03 -17.75 9.73
C MET A 255 7.92 -18.55 10.70
N THR A 256 8.15 -19.82 10.39
CA THR A 256 8.78 -20.77 11.31
C THR A 256 9.88 -21.61 10.65
N GLN A 257 10.91 -21.92 11.42
CA GLN A 257 11.90 -22.94 11.10
C GLN A 257 12.34 -23.61 12.40
N ILE A 258 11.50 -24.54 12.85
CA ILE A 258 11.69 -25.28 14.11
C ILE A 258 12.65 -26.45 13.84
N ASP A 259 13.95 -26.18 13.99
CA ASP A 259 15.00 -27.19 13.86
C ASP A 259 16.13 -26.93 14.85
N CYS A 260 16.28 -27.81 15.84
CA CYS A 260 17.32 -27.71 16.87
C CYS A 260 18.63 -28.42 16.49
N THR A 261 18.82 -28.86 15.25
CA THR A 261 20.07 -29.51 14.81
C THR A 261 21.18 -28.52 14.49
N HIS A 262 20.84 -27.26 14.20
CA HIS A 262 21.78 -26.20 13.85
C HIS A 262 21.28 -24.82 14.28
N THR A 263 22.21 -23.92 14.56
CA THR A 263 21.90 -22.52 14.82
C THR A 263 21.63 -21.77 13.54
N LYS A 264 20.82 -20.71 13.63
CA LYS A 264 20.46 -19.80 12.55
C LYS A 264 20.74 -18.38 13.01
N GLY A 265 21.23 -17.52 12.12
CA GLY A 265 21.55 -16.14 12.48
C GLY A 265 21.66 -15.23 11.27
N GLY A 266 21.77 -13.93 11.54
CA GLY A 266 21.95 -12.92 10.51
C GLY A 266 20.69 -12.57 9.70
N LEU A 267 19.49 -12.77 10.25
CA LEU A 267 18.23 -12.40 9.58
C LEU A 267 17.72 -11.05 10.09
N CYS A 268 17.42 -10.13 9.18
CA CYS A 268 16.61 -8.95 9.45
C CYS A 268 15.14 -9.23 9.10
N VAL A 269 14.26 -9.01 10.06
CA VAL A 269 12.80 -8.99 9.89
C VAL A 269 12.36 -7.53 9.93
N ASP A 270 11.84 -7.01 8.82
CA ASP A 270 11.35 -5.63 8.74
C ASP A 270 9.86 -5.55 9.05
N SER A 271 9.04 -6.14 8.18
CA SER A 271 7.59 -6.03 8.28
C SER A 271 6.88 -7.14 7.51
N VAL A 272 5.62 -7.34 7.85
CA VAL A 272 4.66 -8.13 7.07
C VAL A 272 3.79 -7.19 6.26
N PHE A 273 3.53 -7.53 5.01
CA PHE A 273 2.69 -6.77 4.09
C PHE A 273 1.48 -7.58 3.67
N VAL A 274 0.34 -6.90 3.57
CA VAL A 274 -0.88 -7.41 2.94
C VAL A 274 -1.16 -6.51 1.75
N TYR A 275 -1.08 -7.09 0.56
CA TYR A 275 -1.33 -6.42 -0.71
C TYR A 275 -2.43 -7.13 -1.48
N PRO A 276 -3.22 -6.41 -2.28
CA PRO A 276 -4.03 -7.04 -3.32
C PRO A 276 -3.19 -7.94 -4.19
N SER A 277 -3.68 -9.15 -4.48
CA SER A 277 -2.89 -10.19 -5.17
C SER A 277 -2.45 -9.80 -6.59
N GLU A 278 -3.13 -8.84 -7.21
CA GLU A 278 -2.76 -8.22 -8.49
C GLU A 278 -1.34 -7.61 -8.44
N PHE A 279 -0.83 -7.22 -7.27
CA PHE A 279 0.52 -6.68 -7.09
C PHE A 279 1.63 -7.74 -6.97
N LYS A 280 1.28 -9.02 -6.95
CA LYS A 280 2.23 -10.13 -6.73
C LYS A 280 3.36 -10.18 -7.76
N GLU A 281 3.10 -9.77 -9.00
CA GLU A 281 4.13 -9.71 -10.05
C GLU A 281 5.08 -8.53 -9.87
N GLY A 282 4.57 -7.35 -9.48
CA GLY A 282 5.39 -6.16 -9.25
C GLY A 282 6.36 -6.31 -8.07
N LEU A 283 5.93 -6.98 -7.00
CA LEU A 283 6.72 -7.15 -5.78
C LEU A 283 7.89 -8.14 -5.91
N LYS A 284 7.92 -8.97 -6.97
CA LYS A 284 9.06 -9.86 -7.28
C LYS A 284 10.25 -9.11 -7.89
N HIS A 285 10.05 -7.85 -8.31
CA HIS A 285 11.02 -7.05 -9.05
C HIS A 285 11.64 -5.90 -8.23
N PHE A 286 11.34 -5.80 -6.92
CA PHE A 286 11.88 -4.79 -6.01
C PHE A 286 12.83 -5.38 -4.97
#